data_AF-A0A3M1DZW7-F1
#
_entry.id   AF-A0A3M1DZW7-F1
#
_cell.length_a   1.000
_cell.length_b   1.000
_cell.length_c   1.000
_cell.angle_alpha   90.00
_cell.angle_beta   90.00
_cell.angle_gamma   90.00
#
_symmetry.space_group_name_H-M   'P 1'
#
loop_
_entity.id
_entity.type
_entity.pdbx_description
1 polymer ?
#
loop_
_entity_poly.entity_id
_entity_poly.type
_entity_poly.pdbx_seq_one_letter_code
_entity_poly.pdbx_strand_id
1 'polypeptide(L)'
;MTGFLILDDSVHTKPKGRKVGGLGRHYAGSEKRVVYGHCLFTGLCVLLGRRCPLEPQLYRQRAVCEGEGVPFRSKVDLAVEAMEHFQPVPGTHTHLLIDSRELRKSCS
;
A
#
# COMPACT_ATOMS: atom_id res chain seq x y z
N MET A 1 -15.94 -20.93 -5.53
CA MET A 1 -14.78 -21.08 -4.60
C MET A 1 -14.45 -19.72 -4.00
N THR A 2 -13.98 -19.67 -2.75
CA THR A 2 -13.68 -18.40 -2.08
C THR A 2 -12.21 -18.02 -2.24
N GLY A 3 -11.96 -16.78 -2.64
CA GLY A 3 -10.64 -16.14 -2.65
C GLY A 3 -10.61 -14.89 -1.78
N PHE A 4 -9.41 -14.38 -1.53
CA PHE A 4 -9.20 -13.13 -0.80
C PHE A 4 -8.26 -12.23 -1.59
N LEU A 5 -8.57 -10.94 -1.65
CA LEU A 5 -7.65 -9.88 -2.02
C LEU A 5 -7.34 -9.10 -0.75
N ILE A 6 -6.10 -9.13 -0.30
CA ILE A 6 -5.65 -8.50 0.93
C ILE A 6 -4.79 -7.30 0.55
N LEU A 7 -5.18 -6.11 0.99
CA LEU A 7 -4.44 -4.87 0.76
C LEU A 7 -3.92 -4.33 2.08
N ASP A 8 -2.63 -4.05 2.16
CA ASP A 8 -1.97 -3.54 3.37
C ASP A 8 -0.74 -2.70 3.02
N ASP A 9 -0.24 -1.94 3.98
CA ASP A 9 1.00 -1.18 3.86
C ASP A 9 2.09 -1.62 4.84
N SER A 10 3.33 -1.39 4.46
CA SER A 10 4.47 -1.63 5.35
C SER A 10 5.53 -0.54 5.23
N VAL A 11 5.95 -0.02 6.38
CA VAL A 11 6.98 1.01 6.47
C VAL A 11 8.34 0.35 6.60
N HIS A 12 9.22 0.67 5.65
CA HIS A 12 10.58 0.19 5.57
C HIS A 12 11.53 1.32 5.93
N THR A 13 12.15 1.25 7.11
CA THR A 13 13.07 2.29 7.55
C THR A 13 14.31 2.36 6.67
N LYS A 14 14.76 3.60 6.44
CA LYS A 14 15.97 3.88 5.66
C LYS A 14 16.87 4.80 6.50
N PRO A 15 17.64 4.23 7.45
CA PRO A 15 18.55 5.03 8.28
C PRO A 15 19.66 5.68 7.44
N LYS A 16 20.02 5.06 6.30
CA LYS A 16 20.94 5.55 5.28
C LYS A 16 20.20 5.72 3.95
N GLY A 17 20.75 6.52 3.04
CA GLY A 17 20.16 6.71 1.70
C GLY A 17 19.13 7.83 1.62
N ARG A 18 19.31 8.95 2.34
CA ARG A 18 18.39 10.11 2.38
C ARG A 18 18.11 10.81 1.03
N LYS A 19 18.76 10.37 -0.04
CA LYS A 19 18.59 10.91 -1.41
C LYS A 19 17.79 9.99 -2.32
N VAL A 20 17.27 8.86 -1.82
CA VAL A 20 16.41 7.97 -2.61
C VAL A 20 15.03 8.61 -2.74
N GLY A 21 14.50 8.69 -3.96
CA GLY A 21 13.17 9.27 -4.21
C GLY A 21 12.05 8.53 -3.48
N GLY A 22 10.97 9.26 -3.20
CA GLY A 22 9.79 8.81 -2.49
C GLY A 22 9.97 8.57 -1.00
N LEU A 23 11.10 8.98 -0.41
CA LEU A 23 11.31 8.89 1.04
C LEU A 23 10.43 9.88 1.81
N GLY A 24 9.83 9.41 2.90
CA GLY A 24 8.97 10.22 3.75
C GLY A 24 9.08 9.87 5.23
N ARG A 25 8.26 10.53 6.04
CA ARG A 25 8.11 10.27 7.48
C ARG A 25 6.80 9.52 7.72
N HIS A 26 6.90 8.24 8.06
CA HIS A 26 5.74 7.35 8.19
C HIS A 26 5.64 6.80 9.60
N TYR A 27 4.42 6.67 10.15
CA TYR A 27 4.23 5.97 11.42
C TYR A 27 4.33 4.47 11.22
N ALA A 28 5.38 3.85 11.75
CA ALA A 28 5.58 2.41 11.77
C ALA A 28 4.94 1.80 13.03
N GLY A 29 3.99 0.89 12.84
CA GLY A 29 3.33 0.19 13.95
C GLY A 29 4.30 -0.66 14.77
N SER A 30 5.25 -1.31 14.09
CA SER A 30 6.31 -2.12 14.71
C SER A 30 7.22 -1.31 15.64
N GLU A 31 7.50 -0.05 15.31
CA GLU A 31 8.35 0.84 16.12
C GLU A 31 7.57 1.79 17.01
N LYS A 32 6.23 1.79 16.91
CA LYS A 32 5.29 2.68 17.63
C LYS A 32 5.67 4.17 17.55
N ARG A 33 6.26 4.58 16.43
CA ARG A 33 6.74 5.96 16.21
C ARG A 33 6.78 6.32 14.73
N VAL A 34 6.92 7.62 14.47
CA VAL A 34 7.22 8.11 13.12
C VAL A 34 8.69 7.86 12.80
N VAL A 35 8.94 7.20 11.68
CA VAL A 35 10.26 6.83 11.17
C VAL A 35 10.47 7.39 9.77
N TYR A 36 11.74 7.54 9.38
CA TYR A 36 12.09 7.96 8.03
C TYR A 36 12.36 6.74 7.15
N GLY A 37 11.70 6.68 6.00
CA GLY A 37 11.74 5.50 5.14
C GLY A 37 10.74 5.54 4.00
N HIS A 38 10.48 4.37 3.43
CA HIS A 38 9.47 4.16 2.39
C HIS A 38 8.25 3.46 2.98
N CYS A 39 7.07 3.79 2.47
CA CYS A 39 5.84 3.06 2.74
C CYS A 39 5.43 2.34 1.46
N LEU A 40 5.48 1.01 1.49
CA LEU A 40 5.04 0.18 0.38
C LEU A 40 3.61 -0.25 0.62
N PHE A 41 2.73 0.06 -0.33
CA PHE A 41 1.38 -0.45 -0.41
C PHE A 41 1.41 -1.73 -1.24
N THR A 42 0.87 -2.81 -0.69
CA THR A 42 1.01 -4.16 -1.24
C THR A 42 -0.33 -4.86 -1.29
N GLY A 43 -0.54 -5.64 -2.36
CA GLY A 43 -1.67 -6.54 -2.50
C GLY A 43 -1.23 -8.00 -2.45
N LEU A 44 -2.02 -8.86 -1.82
CA LEU A 44 -1.84 -10.30 -1.83
C LEU A 44 -3.17 -10.98 -2.16
N CYS A 45 -3.20 -11.72 -3.26
CA CYS A 45 -4.31 -12.62 -3.54
C CYS A 45 -4.06 -13.99 -2.91
N VAL A 46 -5.05 -14.52 -2.19
CA VAL A 46 -5.06 -15.88 -1.66
C VAL A 46 -6.20 -16.66 -2.29
N LEU A 47 -5.88 -17.73 -3.00
CA LEU A 47 -6.85 -18.61 -3.65
C LEU A 47 -6.37 -20.06 -3.57
N LEU A 48 -7.21 -20.95 -3.04
CA LEU A 48 -6.90 -22.39 -2.89
C LEU A 48 -5.55 -22.65 -2.19
N GLY A 49 -5.24 -21.87 -1.15
CA GLY A 49 -3.98 -21.97 -0.40
C GLY A 49 -2.75 -21.39 -1.11
N ARG A 50 -2.88 -20.94 -2.37
CA ARG A 50 -1.82 -20.23 -3.08
C ARG A 50 -1.79 -18.77 -2.67
N ARG A 51 -0.58 -18.20 -2.64
CA ARG A 51 -0.30 -16.79 -2.34
C ARG A 51 0.28 -16.15 -3.58
N CYS A 52 -0.45 -15.20 -4.17
CA CYS A 52 -0.08 -14.52 -5.40
C CYS A 52 0.10 -13.02 -5.08
N PRO A 53 1.33 -12.54 -4.86
CA PRO A 53 1.57 -11.13 -4.60
C PRO A 53 1.24 -10.30 -5.85
N LEU A 54 0.60 -9.16 -5.64
CA LEU A 54 0.39 -8.14 -6.68
C LEU A 54 1.63 -7.25 -6.76
N GLU A 55 1.73 -6.46 -7.83
CA GLU A 55 2.80 -5.48 -7.97
C GLU A 55 2.74 -4.44 -6.83
N PRO A 56 3.84 -4.24 -6.09
CA PRO A 56 3.85 -3.30 -4.98
C PRO A 56 3.88 -1.85 -5.50
N GLN A 57 3.12 -0.98 -4.85
CA GLN A 57 3.11 0.46 -5.14
C GLN A 57 3.75 1.25 -4.01
N LEU A 58 4.48 2.32 -4.36
CA LEU A 58 5.08 3.20 -3.36
C LEU A 58 4.06 4.27 -2.93
N TYR A 59 3.69 4.28 -1.65
CA TYR A 59 2.96 5.39 -1.06
C TYR A 59 3.92 6.50 -0.67
N ARG A 60 3.71 7.69 -1.22
CA ARG A 60 4.45 8.92 -0.93
C ARG A 60 3.52 9.92 -0.24
N GLN A 61 4.03 10.64 0.75
CA GLN A 61 3.26 11.73 1.38
C GLN A 61 3.07 12.87 0.39
N ARG A 62 1.96 13.61 0.49
CA ARG A 62 1.63 14.74 -0.39
C ARG A 62 2.79 15.72 -0.56
N ALA A 63 3.41 16.15 0.54
CA ALA A 63 4.56 17.06 0.50
C ALA A 63 5.80 16.49 -0.23
N VAL A 64 5.99 15.16 -0.19
CA VAL A 64 7.06 14.49 -0.93
C VAL A 64 6.72 14.47 -2.42
N CYS A 65 5.47 14.14 -2.79
CA CYS A 65 5.00 14.22 -4.16
C CYS A 65 5.15 15.62 -4.76
N GLU A 66 4.77 16.66 -4.01
CA GLU A 66 4.92 18.07 -4.40
C GLU A 66 6.38 18.44 -4.63
N GLY A 67 7.27 18.06 -3.70
CA GLY A 67 8.71 18.32 -3.82
C GLY A 67 9.38 17.55 -4.98
N GLU A 68 8.83 16.41 -5.37
CA GLU A 68 9.32 15.59 -6.49
C GLU A 68 8.63 15.90 -7.83
N GLY A 69 7.59 16.75 -7.83
CA GLY A 69 6.82 17.07 -9.05
C GLY A 69 6.00 15.89 -9.59
N VAL A 70 5.58 14.95 -8.73
CA VAL A 70 4.76 13.79 -9.12
C VAL A 70 3.35 13.89 -8.54
N PRO A 71 2.32 13.29 -9.17
CA PRO A 71 0.97 13.28 -8.62
C PRO A 71 0.92 12.58 -7.26
N PHE A 72 0.16 13.15 -6.32
CA PHE A 72 -0.17 12.50 -5.07
C PHE A 72 -1.29 11.48 -5.26
N ARG A 73 -1.13 10.30 -4.66
CA ARG A 73 -2.16 9.26 -4.54
C ARG A 73 -2.28 8.88 -3.06
N SER A 74 -3.48 8.99 -2.51
CA SER A 74 -3.79 8.49 -1.17
C SER A 74 -3.78 6.96 -1.14
N LYS A 75 -3.72 6.36 0.05
CA LYS A 75 -3.84 4.90 0.19
C LYS A 75 -5.17 4.36 -0.33
N VAL A 76 -6.24 5.16 -0.26
CA VAL A 76 -7.53 4.81 -0.86
C VAL A 76 -7.42 4.80 -2.39
N ASP A 77 -6.74 5.79 -3.00
CA ASP A 77 -6.54 5.80 -4.45
C ASP A 77 -5.74 4.57 -4.89
N LEU A 78 -4.66 4.22 -4.18
CA LEU A 78 -3.88 3.01 -4.46
C LEU A 78 -4.71 1.72 -4.28
N ALA A 79 -5.62 1.68 -3.32
CA ALA A 79 -6.51 0.55 -3.11
C ALA A 79 -7.53 0.39 -4.25
N VAL A 80 -8.16 1.49 -4.66
CA VAL A 80 -9.10 1.53 -5.79
C VAL A 80 -8.38 1.08 -7.08
N GLU A 81 -7.19 1.63 -7.34
CA GLU A 81 -6.38 1.24 -8.49
C GLU A 81 -6.04 -0.25 -8.47
N ALA A 82 -5.63 -0.80 -7.31
CA ALA A 82 -5.36 -2.22 -7.17
C ALA A 82 -6.60 -3.10 -7.44
N MET A 83 -7.79 -2.63 -7.03
CA MET A 83 -9.06 -3.33 -7.27
C MET A 83 -9.46 -3.30 -8.75
N GLU A 84 -9.30 -2.15 -9.41
CA GLU A 84 -9.64 -1.98 -10.83
C GLU A 84 -8.74 -2.83 -11.75
N HIS A 85 -7.47 -2.99 -11.40
CA HIS A 85 -6.53 -3.83 -12.16
C HIS A 85 -6.59 -5.32 -11.78
N PHE A 86 -7.19 -5.67 -10.65
CA PHE A 86 -7.27 -7.05 -10.20
C PHE A 86 -8.34 -7.82 -10.97
N GLN A 87 -7.91 -8.86 -11.70
CA GLN A 87 -8.82 -9.79 -12.35
C GLN A 87 -9.03 -11.03 -11.48
N PRO A 88 -10.22 -11.21 -10.88
CA PRO A 88 -10.52 -12.43 -10.13
C PRO A 88 -10.57 -13.63 -11.07
N VAL A 89 -10.16 -14.79 -10.57
CA VAL A 89 -10.28 -16.05 -11.32
C VAL A 89 -11.78 -16.34 -11.58
N PRO A 90 -12.19 -16.67 -12.82
CA PRO A 90 -13.59 -16.97 -13.12
C PRO A 90 -14.18 -18.06 -12.21
N GLY A 91 -15.44 -17.91 -11.82
CA GLY A 91 -16.12 -18.86 -10.91
C GLY A 91 -15.66 -18.79 -9.44
N THR A 92 -14.85 -17.79 -9.09
CA THR A 92 -14.48 -17.49 -7.71
C THR A 92 -15.26 -16.30 -7.16
N HIS A 93 -15.45 -16.29 -5.84
CA HIS A 93 -15.95 -15.16 -5.09
C HIS A 93 -14.80 -14.62 -4.24
N THR A 94 -14.31 -13.42 -4.58
CA THR A 94 -13.16 -12.82 -3.90
C THR A 94 -13.62 -11.79 -2.88
N HIS A 95 -13.26 -11.98 -1.62
CA HIS A 95 -13.47 -10.99 -0.57
C HIS A 95 -12.28 -10.03 -0.49
N LEU A 96 -12.56 -8.73 -0.36
CA LEU A 96 -11.56 -7.72 -0.09
C LEU A 96 -11.32 -7.61 1.41
N LEU A 97 -10.05 -7.68 1.82
CA LEU A 97 -9.60 -7.42 3.19
C LEU A 97 -8.65 -6.21 3.16
N ILE A 98 -8.96 -5.18 3.94
CA ILE A 98 -8.12 -3.99 4.07
C ILE A 98 -8.16 -3.50 5.51
N ASP A 99 -7.01 -3.09 6.06
CA ASP A 99 -7.00 -2.46 7.39
C ASP A 99 -7.73 -1.11 7.32
N SER A 100 -8.68 -0.91 8.23
CA SER A 100 -9.39 0.36 8.43
C SER A 100 -8.46 1.56 8.56
N ARG A 101 -7.23 1.38 9.04
CA ARG A 101 -6.22 2.44 9.12
C ARG A 101 -5.88 3.03 7.75
N GLU A 102 -5.92 2.22 6.71
CA GLU A 102 -5.63 2.63 5.33
C GLU A 102 -6.75 3.50 4.76
N LEU A 103 -7.98 3.27 5.20
CA LEU A 103 -9.16 4.04 4.80
C LEU A 103 -9.29 5.38 5.55
N ARG A 104 -8.57 5.56 6.67
CA ARG A 104 -8.65 6.78 7.50
C ARG A 104 -7.69 7.89 7.11
N LYS A 105 -6.58 7.58 6.42
CA LYS A 105 -5.50 8.54 6.13
C LYS A 105 -5.74 9.41 4.89
N SER A 106 -6.89 9.28 4.25
CA SER A 106 -7.23 9.98 3.00
C SER A 106 -7.74 11.41 3.21
N CYS A 107 -8.06 11.79 4.46
CA CYS A 107 -8.73 13.05 4.78
C CYS A 107 -7.85 14.11 5.50
N SER A 108 -6.52 14.02 5.42
CA SER A 108 -5.60 15.00 6.05
C SER A 108 -4.49 15.43 5.12
#